data_AF-A0AA42B5V6-F1
#
_entry.id   AF-A0AA42B5V6-F1
#
_cell.length_a   1.000
_cell.length_b   1.000
_cell.length_c   1.000
_cell.angle_alpha   90.00
_cell.angle_beta   90.00
_cell.angle_gamma   90.00
#
_symmetry.space_group_name_H-M   'P 1'
#
loop_
_entity.id
_entity.type
_entity.pdbx_description
1 polymer ?
#
loop_
_entity_poly.entity_id
_entity_poly.type
_entity_poly.pdbx_seq_one_letter_code
_entity_poly.pdbx_strand_id
1 'polypeptide(L)'
;MCNANATNLLLDCGWYYQACPRCSKKVAGDSDDLWCTKCETKVVMPVARFLVRFEVQDHTDTAIFVALDSEVQNLVRQPQLS
;
A
#
# COMPACT_ATOMS: atom_id res chain seq x y z
N MET A 1 -16.37 7.41 -12.91
CA MET A 1 -16.12 6.39 -11.86
C MET A 1 -16.30 5.02 -12.50
N CYS A 2 -15.37 4.10 -12.29
CA CYS A 2 -15.49 2.70 -12.72
C CYS A 2 -16.35 1.93 -11.70
N ASN A 3 -17.19 1.01 -12.18
CA ASN A 3 -17.95 0.07 -11.34
C ASN A 3 -17.51 -1.34 -11.74
N ALA A 4 -16.69 -1.95 -10.89
CA ALA A 4 -16.10 -3.27 -11.11
C ALA A 4 -16.05 -4.01 -9.77
N ASN A 5 -16.07 -5.33 -9.82
CA ASN A 5 -15.96 -6.18 -8.64
C ASN A 5 -14.51 -6.58 -8.41
N ALA A 6 -14.04 -6.48 -7.16
CA ALA A 6 -12.77 -7.08 -6.78
C ALA A 6 -12.91 -8.60 -6.76
N THR A 7 -12.18 -9.29 -7.64
CA THR A 7 -12.24 -10.75 -7.80
C THR A 7 -11.11 -11.45 -7.05
N ASN A 8 -9.95 -10.81 -6.90
CA ASN A 8 -8.79 -11.41 -6.24
C ASN A 8 -7.87 -10.37 -5.57
N LEU A 9 -7.13 -10.82 -4.55
CA LEU A 9 -6.05 -10.09 -3.89
C LEU A 9 -4.70 -10.64 -4.35
N LEU A 10 -3.85 -9.80 -4.95
CA LEU A 10 -2.54 -10.22 -5.46
C LEU A 10 -1.46 -10.07 -4.38
N LEU A 11 -1.48 -10.97 -3.38
CA LEU A 11 -0.59 -10.92 -2.22
C LEU A 11 0.86 -11.30 -2.53
N ASP A 12 1.09 -12.12 -3.57
CA ASP A 12 2.43 -12.59 -3.97
C ASP A 12 3.36 -11.47 -4.45
N CYS A 13 2.80 -10.31 -4.83
CA CYS A 13 3.55 -9.12 -5.20
C CYS A 13 4.03 -8.28 -4.00
N GLY A 14 3.77 -8.75 -2.77
CA GLY A 14 3.93 -7.98 -1.55
C GLY A 14 2.78 -6.99 -1.35
N TRP A 15 2.25 -6.97 -0.13
CA TRP A 15 1.06 -6.19 0.25
C TRP A 15 1.38 -4.93 1.07
N TYR A 16 2.67 -4.63 1.26
CA TYR A 16 3.12 -3.45 1.98
C TYR A 16 4.39 -2.86 1.37
N TYR A 17 4.72 -1.63 1.76
CA TYR A 17 5.99 -0.99 1.51
C TYR A 17 6.54 -0.38 2.79
N GLN A 18 7.87 -0.30 2.88
CA GLN A 18 8.55 0.46 3.92
C GLN A 18 8.44 1.96 3.60
N ALA A 19 7.92 2.73 4.55
CA ALA A 19 7.65 4.15 4.39
C ALA A 19 8.43 4.98 5.42
N CYS A 20 8.75 6.21 5.02
CA CYS A 20 9.27 7.22 5.94
C CYS A 20 8.20 7.55 7.00
N PRO A 21 8.50 7.43 8.30
CA PRO A 21 7.53 7.71 9.36
C PRO A 21 6.98 9.14 9.31
N ARG A 22 7.77 10.10 8.82
CA ARG A 22 7.43 11.52 8.77
C ARG A 22 6.52 11.92 7.61
N CYS A 23 6.70 11.33 6.43
CA CYS A 23 6.03 11.79 5.21
C CYS A 23 5.32 10.70 4.41
N SER A 24 5.32 9.46 4.90
CA SER A 24 4.69 8.29 4.29
C SER A 24 5.22 7.88 2.92
N LYS A 25 6.19 8.59 2.34
CA LYS A 25 6.82 8.18 1.06
C LYS A 25 7.61 6.89 1.26
N LYS A 26 7.56 6.00 0.26
CA LYS A 26 8.40 4.81 0.20
C LYS A 26 9.88 5.18 0.35
N VAL A 27 10.59 4.50 1.24
CA VAL A 27 12.04 4.63 1.38
C VAL A 27 12.77 3.84 0.30
N ALA A 28 13.95 4.30 -0.10
CA ALA A 28 14.81 3.64 -1.08
C ALA A 28 16.09 3.15 -0.42
N GLY A 29 16.74 2.14 -0.99
CA GLY A 29 17.95 1.53 -0.45
C GLY A 29 17.71 0.11 0.08
N ASP A 30 18.79 -0.50 0.54
CA ASP A 30 18.80 -1.83 1.17
C ASP A 30 18.61 -1.71 2.69
N SER A 31 18.55 -2.84 3.40
CA SER A 31 18.13 -2.92 4.81
C SER A 31 18.81 -1.92 5.75
N ASP A 32 20.09 -1.62 5.52
CA ASP A 32 20.92 -0.85 6.44
C ASP A 32 21.07 0.63 6.02
N ASP A 33 20.65 0.98 4.81
CA ASP A 33 20.83 2.30 4.19
C ASP A 33 19.53 2.84 3.57
N LEU A 34 18.43 2.66 4.30
CA LEU A 34 17.14 3.23 3.91
C LEU A 34 17.16 4.76 3.97
N TRP A 35 16.77 5.39 2.86
CA TRP A 35 16.75 6.83 2.67
C TRP A 35 15.38 7.33 2.23
N CYS A 36 14.93 8.43 2.84
CA CYS A 36 13.75 9.14 2.38
C CYS A 36 14.15 10.30 1.46
N THR A 37 13.85 10.18 0.16
CA THR A 37 14.17 11.21 -0.83
C THR A 37 13.38 12.50 -0.66
N LYS A 38 12.20 12.46 -0.02
CA LYS A 38 11.38 13.67 0.23
C LYS A 38 11.82 14.46 1.46
N CYS A 39 12.29 13.75 2.50
CA CYS A 39 12.77 14.39 3.73
C CYS A 39 14.28 14.58 3.73
N GLU A 40 14.97 14.09 2.70
CA GLU A 40 16.42 14.14 2.54
C GLU A 40 17.15 13.65 3.81
N THR A 41 16.72 12.49 4.32
CA THR A 41 17.25 11.95 5.56
C THR A 41 17.27 10.42 5.59
N LYS A 42 18.19 9.86 6.38
CA LYS A 42 18.30 8.43 6.65
C LYS A 42 17.13 7.99 7.53
N VAL A 43 16.53 6.86 7.20
CA VAL A 43 15.40 6.27 7.93
C VAL A 43 15.87 5.00 8.63
N VAL A 44 16.16 5.10 9.92
CA VAL A 44 16.63 3.95 10.72
C VAL A 44 15.49 2.98 11.03
N MET A 45 14.28 3.50 11.26
CA MET A 45 13.09 2.71 11.58
C MET A 45 11.96 3.07 10.60
N PRO A 46 11.84 2.38 9.45
CA PRO A 46 10.71 2.59 8.55
C PRO A 46 9.42 2.03 9.15
N VAL A 47 8.27 2.55 8.70
CA VAL A 47 6.95 1.98 9.03
C VAL A 47 6.39 1.22 7.85
N ALA A 48 5.82 0.04 8.08
CA ALA A 48 5.11 -0.69 7.04
C ALA A 48 3.76 0.01 6.74
N ARG A 49 3.45 0.21 5.47
CA ARG A 49 2.17 0.79 4.99
C ARG A 49 1.58 -0.07 3.90
N PHE A 50 0.25 -0.16 3.82
CA PHE A 50 -0.41 -1.03 2.86
C PHE A 50 -0.16 -0.59 1.41
N LEU A 51 0.05 -1.58 0.54
CA LEU A 51 0.11 -1.50 -0.92
C LEU A 51 -0.58 -2.74 -1.48
N VAL A 52 -1.91 -2.74 -1.42
CA VAL A 52 -2.71 -3.91 -1.79
C VAL A 52 -3.13 -3.78 -3.25
N ARG A 53 -2.94 -4.86 -4.00
CA ARG A 53 -3.35 -4.98 -5.40
C ARG A 53 -4.59 -5.85 -5.50
N PHE A 54 -5.61 -5.31 -6.14
CA PHE A 54 -6.87 -5.98 -6.41
C PHE A 54 -6.94 -6.26 -7.89
N GLU A 55 -7.16 -7.51 -8.25
CA GLU A 55 -7.75 -7.80 -9.55
C GLU A 55 -9.21 -7.37 -9.50
N VAL A 56 -9.62 -6.54 -10.46
CA VAL A 56 -10.99 -6.06 -10.60
C VAL A 56 -11.51 -6.43 -11.97
N GLN A 57 -12.76 -6.84 -12.04
CA GLN A 57 -13.39 -7.25 -13.30
C GLN A 57 -14.73 -6.53 -13.46
N ASP A 58 -14.98 -6.04 -14.67
CA ASP A 58 -16.31 -5.62 -15.10
C ASP A 58 -16.82 -6.50 -16.26
N HIS A 59 -17.91 -6.08 -16.90
CA HIS A 59 -18.53 -6.83 -17.98
C HIS A 59 -17.70 -6.85 -19.28
N THR A 60 -16.63 -6.07 -19.36
CA THR A 60 -15.78 -5.92 -20.54
C THR A 60 -14.42 -6.57 -20.37
N ASP A 61 -13.73 -6.32 -19.26
CA ASP A 61 -12.34 -6.75 -19.06
C ASP A 61 -11.94 -6.81 -17.57
N THR A 62 -10.72 -7.29 -17.33
CA THR A 62 -10.05 -7.32 -16.05
C THR A 62 -8.96 -6.26 -15.98
N ALA A 63 -8.79 -5.62 -14.82
CA ALA A 63 -7.74 -4.65 -14.53
C ALA A 63 -7.15 -4.87 -13.13
N ILE A 64 -6.03 -4.19 -12.84
CA ILE A 64 -5.44 -4.18 -11.49
C ILE A 64 -5.59 -2.80 -10.87
N PHE A 65 -6.24 -2.73 -9.73
CA PHE A 65 -6.29 -1.53 -8.89
C PHE A 65 -5.29 -1.64 -7.74
N VAL A 66 -4.68 -0.51 -7.38
CA VAL A 66 -3.76 -0.41 -6.25
C VAL A 66 -4.37 0.48 -5.18
N ALA A 67 -4.59 -0.06 -3.99
CA ALA A 67 -5.01 0.71 -2.82
C ALA A 67 -3.80 0.94 -1.90
N LEU A 68 -3.58 2.18 -1.51
CA LEU A 68 -2.56 2.56 -0.55
C LEU A 68 -3.15 2.55 0.86
N ASP A 69 -2.28 2.80 1.82
CA ASP A 69 -2.53 2.76 3.27
C ASP A 69 -3.89 3.35 3.71
N SER A 70 -4.21 4.57 3.29
CA SER A 70 -5.46 5.25 3.65
C SER A 70 -6.69 4.55 3.10
N GLU A 71 -6.65 4.10 1.85
CA GLU A 71 -7.77 3.42 1.22
C GLU A 71 -8.00 2.05 1.86
N VAL A 72 -6.93 1.29 2.10
CA VAL A 72 -7.03 -0.02 2.75
C VAL A 72 -7.54 0.12 4.16
N GLN A 73 -7.04 1.07 4.96
CA GLN A 73 -7.56 1.34 6.30
C GLN A 73 -9.04 1.70 6.30
N ASN A 74 -9.53 2.41 5.28
CA ASN A 74 -10.95 2.70 5.12
C ASN A 74 -11.77 1.46 4.78
N LEU A 75 -11.23 0.55 3.96
CA LEU A 75 -11.88 -0.69 3.56
C LEU A 75 -11.96 -1.70 4.71
N VAL A 76 -10.90 -1.82 5.52
CA VAL A 76 -10.79 -2.81 6.60
C VAL A 76 -11.32 -2.31 7.94
N ARG A 77 -12.03 -1.17 8.01
CA ARG A 77 -12.65 -0.71 9.25
C ARG A 77 -13.63 -1.76 9.78
N GLN A 78 -13.15 -2.64 10.63
CA GLN A 78 -13.94 -3.38 11.59
C GLN A 78 -14.34 -2.41 12.72
N PRO A 79 -15.48 -2.62 13.42
CA PRO A 79 -15.70 -1.96 14.69
C PRO A 79 -14.50 -2.29 15.57
N GLN A 80 -13.83 -1.26 16.08
CA GLN A 80 -12.76 -1.43 17.06
C GLN A 80 -13.33 -2.28 18.20
N LEU A 81 -12.87 -3.52 18.35
CA LEU A 81 -13.02 -4.24 19.61
C LEU A 81 -12.09 -3.53 20.61
N SER A 82 -12.65 -2.50 21.25
CA SER A 82 -12.14 -1.90 22.49
C SER A 82 -12.44 -2.79 23.67
#